data_AF-A0A2M8BCT2-F1
#
_entry.id   AF-A0A2M8BCT2-F1
#
_cell.length_a   1.000
_cell.length_b   1.000
_cell.length_c   1.000
_cell.angle_alpha   90.00
_cell.angle_beta   90.00
_cell.angle_gamma   90.00
#
_symmetry.space_group_name_H-M   'P 1'
#
loop_
_entity.id
_entity.type
_entity.pdbx_description
1 polymer ?
#
loop_
_entity_poly.entity_id
_entity_poly.type
_entity_poly.pdbx_seq_one_letter_code
_entity_poly.pdbx_strand_id
1 'polypeptide(L)'
;EGLNADGAYTPVTKAQGLFDNLNDGDTSNDPAVISVRSAEHYALGHVPGAINIPWKTVADDASLALLGEPNSGKLFVDYCYTGHTGGIAAGVLNLLGYPTANMKYGFASWTTDETARAGAVEPVLTGDFPIETTINTPTATFDAPWMEYDVDTAWEATQAAAQAYLANADMKPTINAQEVFDNLNDGDTSNDPFIISVRAPADYAFGHIPGAVNMPYKEIAKAENLALIPTDRDLVIYCYTGHTGAVATAVLGTLGYHRVKNMKFGFAAYTQDATARAQSVFDPATDAHDFPFVTGTEPGTMP
;
A
#
# COMPACT_ATOMS: atom_id res chain seq x y z
N GLU A 1 3.01 5.65 16.90
CA GLU A 1 2.33 4.49 16.29
C GLU A 1 3.00 4.16 14.97
N GLY A 2 3.52 2.94 14.90
CA GLY A 2 4.77 2.56 14.26
C GLY A 2 5.64 1.98 15.36
N LEU A 3 5.40 0.70 15.67
CA LEU A 3 5.63 0.01 16.95
C LEU A 3 4.65 0.46 18.05
N ASN A 4 3.69 -0.41 18.39
CA ASN A 4 2.94 -0.26 19.64
C ASN A 4 3.87 -0.64 20.80
N ALA A 5 3.57 -0.15 22.01
CA ALA A 5 4.31 -0.46 23.24
C ALA A 5 4.37 -1.97 23.59
N ASP A 6 3.66 -2.83 22.85
CA ASP A 6 3.62 -4.29 22.97
C ASP A 6 4.54 -5.02 21.96
N GLY A 7 5.24 -4.29 21.07
CA GLY A 7 6.14 -4.87 20.07
C GLY A 7 5.42 -5.48 18.85
N ALA A 8 4.13 -5.24 18.64
CA ALA A 8 3.40 -5.78 17.49
C ALA A 8 3.70 -4.99 16.19
N TYR A 9 4.10 -5.73 15.16
CA TYR A 9 4.28 -5.24 13.79
C TYR A 9 2.98 -4.64 13.22
N THR A 10 3.07 -3.45 12.62
CA THR A 10 1.99 -2.79 11.90
C THR A 10 2.36 -2.63 10.42
N PRO A 11 1.43 -2.83 9.47
CA PRO A 11 1.74 -2.75 8.03
C PRO A 11 2.05 -1.32 7.55
N VAL A 12 1.84 -0.32 8.41
CA VAL A 12 2.09 1.09 8.14
C VAL A 12 2.75 1.72 9.36
N THR A 13 3.70 2.62 9.14
CA THR A 13 4.37 3.44 10.16
C THR A 13 4.38 4.92 9.77
N LYS A 14 4.46 5.85 10.74
CA LYS A 14 4.60 7.28 10.45
C LYS A 14 6.09 7.64 10.27
N ALA A 15 6.39 8.66 9.45
CA ALA A 15 7.76 9.16 9.29
C ALA A 15 8.41 9.56 10.63
N GLN A 16 7.68 10.26 11.51
CA GLN A 16 8.18 10.58 12.86
C GLN A 16 8.58 9.33 13.65
N GLY A 17 7.77 8.26 13.60
CA GLY A 17 8.07 7.03 14.34
C GLY A 17 9.32 6.32 13.80
N LEU A 18 9.51 6.32 12.48
CA LEU A 18 10.75 5.83 11.86
C LEU A 18 11.95 6.72 12.26
N PHE A 19 11.81 8.03 12.18
CA PHE A 19 12.86 8.97 12.54
C PHE A 19 13.29 8.81 14.00
N ASP A 20 12.33 8.73 14.92
CA ASP A 20 12.60 8.54 16.35
C ASP A 20 13.37 7.23 16.58
N ASN A 21 12.97 6.14 15.92
CA ASN A 21 13.64 4.84 16.03
C ASN A 21 15.10 4.92 15.55
N LEU A 22 15.33 5.45 14.33
CA LEU A 22 16.67 5.58 13.76
C LEU A 22 17.61 6.52 14.54
N ASN A 23 17.09 7.27 15.51
CA ASN A 23 17.83 8.30 16.26
C ASN A 23 17.74 8.11 17.79
N ASP A 24 17.26 6.95 18.26
CA ASP A 24 17.13 6.66 19.70
C ASP A 24 18.47 6.25 20.36
N GLY A 25 19.48 5.94 19.54
CA GLY A 25 20.82 5.50 19.97
C GLY A 25 20.97 3.98 20.15
N ASP A 26 19.92 3.19 19.89
CA ASP A 26 19.89 1.73 19.90
C ASP A 26 19.75 1.15 18.49
N THR A 27 20.88 1.00 17.81
CA THR A 27 20.91 0.45 16.45
C THR A 27 20.52 -1.03 16.35
N SER A 28 20.29 -1.73 17.49
CA SER A 28 19.92 -3.15 17.47
C SER A 28 18.46 -3.37 17.05
N ASN A 29 17.64 -2.32 17.11
CA ASN A 29 16.22 -2.34 16.75
C ASN A 29 15.93 -1.65 15.40
N ASP A 30 16.96 -1.08 14.75
CA ASP A 30 16.79 -0.27 13.54
C ASP A 30 16.28 -1.11 12.36
N PRO A 31 15.17 -0.69 11.73
CA PRO A 31 14.72 -1.34 10.51
C PRO A 31 15.63 -0.96 9.35
N ALA A 32 15.85 -1.90 8.43
CA ALA A 32 16.42 -1.55 7.13
C ALA A 32 15.42 -0.70 6.33
N VAL A 33 15.89 0.43 5.80
CA VAL A 33 15.03 1.37 5.07
C VAL A 33 15.12 1.14 3.56
N ILE A 34 13.99 1.06 2.88
CA ILE A 34 13.92 0.81 1.43
C ILE A 34 13.20 1.97 0.72
N SER A 35 13.89 2.68 -0.16
CA SER A 35 13.26 3.56 -1.12
C SER A 35 12.82 2.77 -2.35
N VAL A 36 11.51 2.68 -2.59
CA VAL A 36 10.94 2.00 -3.76
C VAL A 36 10.64 2.95 -4.94
N ARG A 37 11.19 4.17 -4.87
CA ARG A 37 11.19 5.15 -5.96
C ARG A 37 12.17 4.78 -7.07
N SER A 38 12.13 5.49 -8.19
CA SER A 38 13.15 5.35 -9.24
C SER A 38 14.53 5.75 -8.71
N ALA A 39 15.59 5.20 -9.31
CA ALA A 39 16.97 5.58 -8.96
C ALA A 39 17.24 7.08 -9.17
N GLU A 40 16.65 7.67 -10.22
CA GLU A 40 16.73 9.12 -10.46
C GLU A 40 16.13 9.93 -9.30
N HIS A 41 14.93 9.59 -8.86
CA HIS A 41 14.26 10.32 -7.77
C HIS A 41 14.85 10.01 -6.39
N TYR A 42 15.41 8.82 -6.21
CA TYR A 42 16.23 8.49 -5.05
C TYR A 42 17.46 9.41 -4.98
N ALA A 43 18.11 9.66 -6.11
CA ALA A 43 19.31 10.49 -6.17
C ALA A 43 19.06 11.98 -5.87
N LEU A 44 17.84 12.47 -6.12
CA LEU A 44 17.43 13.83 -5.75
C LEU A 44 17.36 14.03 -4.22
N GLY A 45 17.11 12.96 -3.47
CA GLY A 45 17.06 12.97 -2.02
C GLY A 45 16.46 11.68 -1.48
N HIS A 46 17.00 11.10 -0.41
CA HIS A 46 16.49 9.87 0.21
C HIS A 46 16.79 9.83 1.73
N VAL A 47 16.06 8.97 2.46
CA VAL A 47 16.28 8.75 3.89
C VAL A 47 17.72 8.24 4.09
N PRO A 48 18.51 8.77 5.03
CA PRO A 48 19.89 8.33 5.26
C PRO A 48 19.99 6.82 5.45
N GLY A 49 20.91 6.18 4.74
CA GLY A 49 21.10 4.71 4.80
C GLY A 49 20.07 3.87 4.04
N ALA A 50 19.08 4.49 3.38
CA ALA A 50 18.08 3.74 2.63
C ALA A 50 18.68 3.04 1.40
N ILE A 51 18.25 1.80 1.15
CA ILE A 51 18.56 1.02 -0.05
C ILE A 51 17.56 1.41 -1.15
N ASN A 52 17.99 1.55 -2.40
CA ASN A 52 17.06 1.78 -3.51
C ASN A 52 16.67 0.48 -4.22
N ILE A 53 15.40 0.09 -4.11
CA ILE A 53 14.82 -1.07 -4.80
C ILE A 53 13.49 -0.63 -5.43
N PRO A 54 13.45 -0.26 -6.73
CA PRO A 54 12.22 0.18 -7.38
C PRO A 54 11.05 -0.80 -7.18
N TRP A 55 9.85 -0.29 -6.90
CA TRP A 55 8.71 -1.13 -6.47
C TRP A 55 8.34 -2.26 -7.45
N LYS A 56 8.60 -2.11 -8.75
CA LYS A 56 8.33 -3.15 -9.75
C LYS A 56 9.31 -4.32 -9.72
N THR A 57 10.47 -4.15 -9.10
CA THR A 57 11.54 -5.14 -9.08
C THR A 57 11.76 -5.72 -7.68
N VAL A 58 10.91 -5.41 -6.70
CA VAL A 58 11.13 -5.82 -5.30
C VAL A 58 11.10 -7.34 -5.08
N ALA A 59 10.51 -8.10 -6.00
CA ALA A 59 10.47 -9.57 -5.98
C ALA A 59 11.59 -10.22 -6.82
N ASP A 60 12.41 -9.44 -7.52
CA ASP A 60 13.48 -9.95 -8.36
C ASP A 60 14.64 -10.46 -7.51
N ASP A 61 15.32 -11.52 -7.96
CA ASP A 61 16.43 -12.15 -7.22
C ASP A 61 17.51 -11.15 -6.81
N ALA A 62 17.86 -10.22 -7.71
CA ALA A 62 18.87 -9.20 -7.45
C ALA A 62 18.44 -8.23 -6.33
N SER A 63 17.15 -7.94 -6.22
CA SER A 63 16.60 -7.10 -5.15
C SER A 63 16.56 -7.84 -3.83
N LEU A 64 16.07 -9.09 -3.83
CA LEU A 64 15.97 -9.89 -2.61
C LEU A 64 17.34 -10.23 -2.02
N ALA A 65 18.36 -10.42 -2.87
CA ALA A 65 19.75 -10.59 -2.44
C ALA A 65 20.28 -9.41 -1.60
N LEU A 66 19.72 -8.20 -1.77
CA LEU A 66 20.06 -7.04 -0.95
C LEU A 66 19.44 -7.09 0.44
N LEU A 67 18.35 -7.85 0.63
CA LEU A 67 17.59 -7.91 1.89
C LEU A 67 18.03 -9.07 2.80
N GLY A 68 18.82 -10.01 2.26
CA GLY A 68 19.24 -11.22 2.94
C GLY A 68 18.18 -12.31 2.95
N GLU A 69 18.28 -13.24 3.90
CA GLU A 69 17.37 -14.39 3.98
C GLU A 69 15.96 -13.98 4.47
N PRO A 70 14.89 -14.51 3.86
CA PRO A 70 13.53 -14.31 4.32
C PRO A 70 13.33 -14.93 5.72
N ASN A 71 12.42 -14.37 6.51
CA ASN A 71 12.10 -14.79 7.89
C ASN A 71 13.29 -14.78 8.85
N SER A 72 14.33 -13.99 8.56
CA SER A 72 15.52 -13.82 9.42
C SER A 72 15.24 -13.05 10.72
N GLY A 73 14.05 -12.48 10.87
CA GLY A 73 13.67 -11.60 11.99
C GLY A 73 14.04 -10.13 11.79
N LYS A 74 14.72 -9.79 10.68
CA LYS A 74 14.97 -8.40 10.30
C LYS A 74 13.67 -7.68 9.95
N LEU A 75 13.55 -6.44 10.41
CA LEU A 75 12.42 -5.56 10.09
C LEU A 75 12.82 -4.57 9.01
N PHE A 76 11.85 -4.21 8.17
CA PHE A 76 12.04 -3.27 7.09
C PHE A 76 10.99 -2.16 7.17
N VAL A 77 11.39 -0.96 6.75
CA VAL A 77 10.45 0.12 6.45
C VAL A 77 10.68 0.58 5.03
N ASP A 78 9.66 0.47 4.19
CA ASP A 78 9.73 0.96 2.83
C ASP A 78 8.98 2.29 2.64
N TYR A 79 9.33 3.01 1.58
CA TYR A 79 8.60 4.19 1.20
C TYR A 79 8.69 4.46 -0.30
N CYS A 80 7.63 5.05 -0.84
CA CYS A 80 7.64 5.66 -2.17
C CYS A 80 7.44 7.19 -2.06
N TYR A 81 6.89 7.83 -3.08
CA TYR A 81 6.55 9.25 -3.04
C TYR A 81 5.48 9.58 -1.99
N THR A 82 4.35 8.86 -2.02
CA THR A 82 3.14 9.13 -1.21
C THR A 82 2.68 7.92 -0.39
N GLY A 83 3.50 6.87 -0.28
CA GLY A 83 3.16 5.66 0.48
C GLY A 83 2.18 4.69 -0.22
N HIS A 84 1.76 4.94 -1.46
CA HIS A 84 0.83 4.05 -2.16
C HIS A 84 1.54 2.86 -2.83
N THR A 85 2.48 3.11 -3.75
CA THR A 85 3.30 2.02 -4.31
C THR A 85 4.26 1.41 -3.29
N GLY A 86 4.61 2.14 -2.23
CA GLY A 86 5.28 1.57 -1.04
C GLY A 86 4.41 0.52 -0.37
N GLY A 87 3.11 0.81 -0.15
CA GLY A 87 2.18 -0.20 0.35
C GLY A 87 2.11 -1.45 -0.54
N ILE A 88 2.23 -1.32 -1.87
CA ILE A 88 2.28 -2.47 -2.77
C ILE A 88 3.57 -3.27 -2.56
N ALA A 89 4.72 -2.61 -2.56
CA ALA A 89 6.02 -3.25 -2.35
C ALA A 89 6.10 -3.92 -0.97
N ALA A 90 5.66 -3.25 0.09
CA ALA A 90 5.50 -3.82 1.41
C ALA A 90 4.64 -5.09 1.38
N GLY A 91 3.47 -5.07 0.73
CA GLY A 91 2.60 -6.25 0.63
C GLY A 91 3.29 -7.45 -0.02
N VAL A 92 4.01 -7.21 -1.13
CA VAL A 92 4.81 -8.25 -1.79
C VAL A 92 5.92 -8.77 -0.88
N LEU A 93 6.71 -7.89 -0.28
CA LEU A 93 7.82 -8.27 0.60
C LEU A 93 7.33 -9.09 1.81
N ASN A 94 6.20 -8.72 2.40
CA ASN A 94 5.58 -9.49 3.49
C ASN A 94 5.20 -10.91 3.06
N LEU A 95 4.64 -11.09 1.86
CA LEU A 95 4.33 -12.43 1.32
C LEU A 95 5.60 -13.27 1.11
N LEU A 96 6.72 -12.63 0.77
CA LEU A 96 8.02 -13.27 0.56
C LEU A 96 8.80 -13.51 1.86
N GLY A 97 8.23 -13.18 3.02
CA GLY A 97 8.85 -13.40 4.33
C GLY A 97 9.79 -12.27 4.77
N TYR A 98 9.69 -11.08 4.19
CA TYR A 98 10.39 -9.87 4.63
C TYR A 98 9.39 -8.95 5.34
N PRO A 99 9.37 -8.90 6.69
CA PRO A 99 8.41 -8.07 7.43
C PRO A 99 8.64 -6.58 7.19
N THR A 100 7.82 -5.99 6.33
CA THR A 100 8.02 -4.62 5.81
C THR A 100 6.85 -3.71 6.09
N ALA A 101 7.01 -2.71 6.95
CA ALA A 101 6.02 -1.66 7.15
C ALA A 101 6.17 -0.56 6.10
N ASN A 102 5.06 -0.05 5.56
CA ASN A 102 5.08 1.08 4.64
C ASN A 102 5.02 2.42 5.37
N MET A 103 5.89 3.35 5.01
CA MET A 103 5.87 4.71 5.56
C MET A 103 4.65 5.47 5.03
N LYS A 104 3.73 5.81 5.94
CA LYS A 104 2.51 6.57 5.65
C LYS A 104 2.89 7.89 4.97
N TYR A 105 2.23 8.17 3.85
CA TYR A 105 2.49 9.32 2.97
C TYR A 105 3.89 9.36 2.35
N GLY A 106 4.68 8.29 2.48
CA GLY A 106 5.98 8.12 1.82
C GLY A 106 6.95 9.27 2.12
N PHE A 107 7.87 9.52 1.19
CA PHE A 107 8.88 10.57 1.32
C PHE A 107 8.28 11.98 1.42
N ALA A 108 7.02 12.17 1.00
CA ALA A 108 6.28 13.42 1.22
C ALA A 108 6.09 13.76 2.70
N SER A 109 6.02 12.75 3.58
CA SER A 109 6.00 12.98 5.03
C SER A 109 7.38 13.23 5.64
N TRP A 110 8.46 12.84 4.96
CA TRP A 110 9.81 12.91 5.53
C TRP A 110 10.43 14.30 5.41
N THR A 111 10.26 14.95 4.26
CA THR A 111 10.86 16.26 3.94
C THR A 111 9.86 17.15 3.21
N THR A 112 9.86 18.46 3.45
CA THR A 112 9.10 19.43 2.65
C THR A 112 9.85 19.88 1.38
N ASP A 113 11.11 19.48 1.20
CA ASP A 113 11.91 19.85 0.02
C ASP A 113 11.30 19.27 -1.27
N GLU A 114 10.85 20.15 -2.18
CA GLU A 114 10.19 19.77 -3.43
C GLU A 114 11.13 19.05 -4.41
N THR A 115 12.42 19.39 -4.39
CA THR A 115 13.42 18.78 -5.28
C THR A 115 13.68 17.36 -4.84
N ALA A 116 13.95 17.14 -3.55
CA ALA A 116 14.20 15.83 -2.96
C ALA A 116 13.00 14.88 -3.11
N ARG A 117 11.78 15.41 -3.07
CA ARG A 117 10.55 14.65 -3.31
C ARG A 117 10.29 14.31 -4.78
N ALA A 118 11.01 14.94 -5.71
CA ALA A 118 10.76 14.88 -7.14
C ALA A 118 9.37 15.44 -7.54
N GLY A 119 9.02 16.60 -6.98
CA GLY A 119 7.80 17.36 -7.31
C GLY A 119 6.67 17.25 -6.27
N ALA A 120 5.55 17.91 -6.57
CA ALA A 120 4.39 17.99 -5.69
C ALA A 120 3.67 16.64 -5.56
N VAL A 121 3.44 16.24 -4.31
CA VAL A 121 2.87 14.95 -3.91
C VAL A 121 1.50 15.10 -3.24
N GLU A 122 0.90 16.29 -3.39
CA GLU A 122 -0.33 16.66 -2.71
C GLU A 122 -1.49 15.73 -3.08
N PRO A 123 -2.36 15.39 -2.11
CA PRO A 123 -3.66 14.86 -2.43
C PRO A 123 -4.43 15.90 -3.24
N VAL A 124 -4.80 15.53 -4.47
CA VAL A 124 -5.95 16.19 -5.07
C VAL A 124 -7.16 15.68 -4.27
N LEU A 125 -7.60 16.46 -3.29
CA LEU A 125 -8.87 16.24 -2.59
C LEU A 125 -9.98 16.58 -3.59
N THR A 126 -10.72 15.58 -4.08
CA THR A 126 -11.61 15.80 -5.24
C THR A 126 -13.07 15.45 -5.02
N GLY A 127 -13.56 15.17 -3.81
CA GLY A 127 -15.00 14.95 -3.67
C GLY A 127 -15.59 15.05 -2.27
N ASP A 128 -16.81 15.58 -2.23
CA ASP A 128 -17.80 15.24 -1.21
C ASP A 128 -18.85 14.35 -1.89
N PHE A 129 -18.46 13.12 -2.23
CA PHE A 129 -19.32 12.21 -2.98
C PHE A 129 -20.34 11.51 -2.06
N PRO A 130 -21.50 11.10 -2.61
CA PRO A 130 -22.51 10.37 -1.86
C PRO A 130 -21.96 9.10 -1.20
N ILE A 131 -22.37 8.87 0.04
CA ILE A 131 -22.06 7.67 0.82
C ILE A 131 -23.32 6.85 1.10
N GLU A 132 -23.13 5.55 1.33
CA GLU A 132 -24.16 4.62 1.77
C GLU A 132 -23.90 4.20 3.23
N THR A 133 -24.96 3.89 3.97
CA THR A 133 -24.88 3.33 5.34
C THR A 133 -25.52 1.94 5.45
N THR A 134 -26.27 1.50 4.44
CA THR A 134 -26.81 0.15 4.35
C THR A 134 -25.68 -0.83 4.09
N ILE A 135 -25.56 -1.87 4.92
CA ILE A 135 -24.48 -2.85 4.78
C ILE A 135 -24.68 -3.72 3.53
N ASN A 136 -23.69 -3.71 2.64
CA ASN A 136 -23.68 -4.56 1.45
C ASN A 136 -23.13 -5.95 1.78
N THR A 137 -23.90 -7.01 1.46
CA THR A 137 -23.49 -8.42 1.67
C THR A 137 -23.39 -9.13 0.32
N PRO A 138 -22.18 -9.52 -0.14
CA PRO A 138 -22.05 -10.27 -1.39
C PRO A 138 -22.62 -11.68 -1.22
N THR A 139 -23.26 -12.19 -2.27
CA THR A 139 -23.87 -13.53 -2.27
C THR A 139 -23.37 -14.42 -3.40
N ALA A 140 -22.81 -13.82 -4.46
CA ALA A 140 -22.18 -14.56 -5.54
C ALA A 140 -20.85 -15.15 -5.09
N THR A 141 -20.55 -16.36 -5.56
CA THR A 141 -19.29 -17.05 -5.31
C THR A 141 -18.50 -17.24 -6.61
N PHE A 142 -17.18 -17.17 -6.52
CA PHE A 142 -16.25 -17.25 -7.62
C PHE A 142 -15.13 -18.23 -7.30
N ASP A 143 -14.60 -18.88 -8.34
CA ASP A 143 -13.35 -19.61 -8.22
C ASP A 143 -12.20 -18.59 -8.15
N ALA A 144 -11.35 -18.74 -7.15
CA ALA A 144 -10.20 -17.85 -7.01
C ALA A 144 -9.21 -18.07 -8.17
N PRO A 145 -8.58 -16.99 -8.69
CA PRO A 145 -7.77 -17.02 -9.89
C PRO A 145 -6.35 -17.55 -9.63
N TRP A 146 -6.24 -18.62 -8.85
CA TRP A 146 -4.95 -19.20 -8.49
C TRP A 146 -4.18 -19.59 -9.75
N MET A 147 -2.91 -19.19 -9.81
CA MET A 147 -2.00 -19.64 -10.85
C MET A 147 -1.18 -20.81 -10.33
N GLU A 148 -1.01 -21.83 -11.17
CA GLU A 148 -0.07 -22.92 -10.91
C GLU A 148 1.32 -22.51 -11.39
N TYR A 149 2.33 -22.74 -10.56
CA TYR A 149 3.73 -22.50 -10.88
C TYR A 149 4.48 -23.83 -10.79
N ASP A 150 5.26 -24.14 -11.82
CA ASP A 150 6.10 -25.33 -11.89
C ASP A 150 7.43 -25.07 -11.15
N VAL A 151 7.37 -25.12 -9.82
CA VAL A 151 8.47 -24.83 -8.89
C VAL A 151 8.42 -25.75 -7.68
N ASP A 152 9.55 -25.90 -6.99
CA ASP A 152 9.71 -26.92 -5.94
C ASP A 152 9.14 -26.48 -4.58
N THR A 153 9.03 -25.16 -4.34
CA THR A 153 8.64 -24.63 -3.03
C THR A 153 7.52 -23.59 -3.10
N ALA A 154 6.75 -23.47 -2.01
CA ALA A 154 5.74 -22.43 -1.87
C ALA A 154 6.33 -21.01 -1.92
N TRP A 155 7.58 -20.85 -1.47
CA TRP A 155 8.27 -19.56 -1.52
C TRP A 155 8.59 -19.17 -2.97
N GLU A 156 9.14 -20.10 -3.78
CA GLU A 156 9.38 -19.86 -5.21
C GLU A 156 8.09 -19.58 -5.96
N ALA A 157 6.99 -20.27 -5.62
CA ALA A 157 5.68 -20.02 -6.24
C ALA A 157 5.17 -18.61 -5.89
N THR A 158 5.36 -18.18 -4.64
CA THR A 158 4.99 -16.83 -4.19
C THR A 158 5.83 -15.76 -4.88
N GLN A 159 7.14 -16.01 -5.04
CA GLN A 159 8.05 -15.12 -5.76
C GLN A 159 7.66 -15.00 -7.23
N ALA A 160 7.44 -16.12 -7.92
CA ALA A 160 7.01 -16.13 -9.31
C ALA A 160 5.68 -15.38 -9.50
N ALA A 161 4.74 -15.54 -8.57
CA ALA A 161 3.48 -14.81 -8.58
C ALA A 161 3.63 -13.31 -8.38
N ALA A 162 4.47 -12.90 -7.44
CA ALA A 162 4.78 -11.50 -7.21
C ALA A 162 5.47 -10.87 -8.43
N GLN A 163 6.44 -11.57 -9.04
CA GLN A 163 7.11 -11.13 -10.27
C GLN A 163 6.12 -10.99 -11.42
N ALA A 164 5.25 -11.97 -11.65
CA ALA A 164 4.23 -11.90 -12.70
C ALA A 164 3.27 -10.70 -12.51
N TYR A 165 2.85 -10.45 -11.27
CA TYR A 165 2.02 -9.30 -10.93
C TYR A 165 2.73 -7.97 -11.18
N LEU A 166 3.97 -7.81 -10.70
CA LEU A 166 4.73 -6.55 -10.78
C LEU A 166 5.26 -6.26 -12.19
N ALA A 167 5.56 -7.30 -12.98
CA ALA A 167 6.06 -7.20 -14.35
C ALA A 167 4.98 -6.75 -15.35
N ASN A 168 3.69 -6.73 -14.95
CA ASN A 168 2.62 -6.26 -15.82
C ASN A 168 2.86 -4.79 -16.25
N ALA A 169 3.11 -4.60 -17.55
CA ALA A 169 3.41 -3.30 -18.14
C ALA A 169 2.20 -2.36 -18.11
N ASP A 170 0.99 -2.92 -18.23
CA ASP A 170 -0.28 -2.18 -18.26
C ASP A 170 -0.85 -1.90 -16.86
N MET A 171 -0.15 -2.36 -15.81
CA MET A 171 -0.58 -2.21 -14.43
C MET A 171 -0.73 -0.74 -14.05
N LYS A 172 -1.96 -0.36 -13.69
CA LYS A 172 -2.30 0.91 -13.06
C LYS A 172 -2.67 0.64 -11.60
N PRO A 173 -1.71 0.69 -10.65
CA PRO A 173 -1.92 0.26 -9.26
C PRO A 173 -2.94 1.10 -8.48
N THR A 174 -3.29 2.28 -9.00
CA THR A 174 -4.11 3.25 -8.29
C THR A 174 -5.20 3.82 -9.18
N ILE A 175 -6.32 4.16 -8.55
CA ILE A 175 -7.43 4.96 -9.11
C ILE A 175 -7.75 6.10 -8.14
N ASN A 176 -8.14 7.28 -8.63
CA ASN A 176 -8.53 8.37 -7.74
C ASN A 176 -10.04 8.31 -7.39
N ALA A 177 -10.47 9.03 -6.34
CA ALA A 177 -11.86 8.98 -5.88
C ALA A 177 -12.88 9.52 -6.91
N GLN A 178 -12.50 10.53 -7.70
CA GLN A 178 -13.34 11.06 -8.78
C GLN A 178 -13.55 10.01 -9.86
N GLU A 179 -12.49 9.31 -10.30
CA GLU A 179 -12.60 8.23 -11.30
C GLU A 179 -13.49 7.09 -10.79
N VAL A 180 -13.42 6.74 -9.50
CA VAL A 180 -14.33 5.74 -8.91
C VAL A 180 -15.78 6.24 -8.97
N PHE A 181 -16.02 7.49 -8.58
CA PHE A 181 -17.35 8.08 -8.65
C PHE A 181 -17.88 8.15 -10.09
N ASP A 182 -17.05 8.57 -11.04
CA ASP A 182 -17.43 8.69 -12.44
C ASP A 182 -17.84 7.34 -13.03
N ASN A 183 -17.05 6.27 -12.79
CA ASN A 183 -17.40 4.93 -13.25
C ASN A 183 -18.78 4.49 -12.71
N LEU A 184 -19.05 4.72 -11.43
CA LEU A 184 -20.34 4.34 -10.82
C LEU A 184 -21.53 5.18 -11.29
N ASN A 185 -21.30 6.32 -11.94
CA ASN A 185 -22.33 7.32 -12.24
C ASN A 185 -22.39 7.73 -13.73
N ASP A 186 -21.69 7.03 -14.61
CA ASP A 186 -21.69 7.30 -16.05
C ASP A 186 -22.91 6.70 -16.79
N GLY A 187 -23.68 5.85 -16.11
CA GLY A 187 -24.85 5.15 -16.64
C GLY A 187 -24.55 3.82 -17.34
N ASP A 188 -23.29 3.36 -17.33
CA ASP A 188 -22.83 2.08 -17.87
C ASP A 188 -22.34 1.12 -16.77
N THR A 189 -23.29 0.38 -16.18
CA THR A 189 -22.99 -0.61 -15.13
C THR A 189 -22.07 -1.76 -15.57
N SER A 190 -21.75 -1.89 -16.88
CA SER A 190 -20.85 -2.95 -17.35
C SER A 190 -19.37 -2.69 -16.99
N ASN A 191 -19.03 -1.44 -16.68
CA ASN A 191 -17.68 -1.04 -16.26
C ASN A 191 -17.54 -0.86 -14.73
N ASP A 192 -18.64 -1.02 -13.97
CA ASP A 192 -18.67 -0.84 -12.53
C ASP A 192 -17.64 -1.75 -11.84
N PRO A 193 -16.71 -1.18 -11.05
CA PRO A 193 -15.76 -2.00 -10.31
C PRO A 193 -16.44 -2.70 -9.13
N PHE A 194 -15.91 -3.86 -8.74
CA PHE A 194 -16.22 -4.43 -7.43
C PHE A 194 -15.39 -3.71 -6.36
N ILE A 195 -16.06 -3.01 -5.46
CA ILE A 195 -15.41 -2.13 -4.48
C ILE A 195 -15.30 -2.84 -3.12
N ILE A 196 -14.09 -2.88 -2.57
CA ILE A 196 -13.78 -3.53 -1.30
C ILE A 196 -13.29 -2.49 -0.29
N SER A 197 -14.02 -2.33 0.81
CA SER A 197 -13.56 -1.57 1.97
C SER A 197 -12.83 -2.49 2.94
N VAL A 198 -11.54 -2.22 3.18
CA VAL A 198 -10.73 -2.98 4.17
C VAL A 198 -10.70 -2.33 5.55
N ARG A 199 -11.57 -1.34 5.79
CA ARG A 199 -11.73 -0.65 7.08
C ARG A 199 -12.41 -1.54 8.11
N ALA A 200 -12.37 -1.13 9.37
CA ALA A 200 -13.12 -1.77 10.43
C ALA A 200 -14.64 -1.73 10.13
N PRO A 201 -15.40 -2.78 10.50
CA PRO A 201 -16.85 -2.82 10.24
C PRO A 201 -17.63 -1.64 10.83
N ALA A 202 -17.23 -1.15 12.00
CA ALA A 202 -17.87 0.00 12.66
C ALA A 202 -17.74 1.28 11.83
N ASP A 203 -16.55 1.56 11.29
CA ASP A 203 -16.31 2.76 10.47
C ASP A 203 -16.95 2.63 9.08
N TYR A 204 -17.02 1.41 8.55
CA TYR A 204 -17.78 1.12 7.33
C TYR A 204 -19.29 1.38 7.52
N ALA A 205 -19.85 1.02 8.67
CA ALA A 205 -21.26 1.24 8.99
C ALA A 205 -21.63 2.72 9.17
N PHE A 206 -20.70 3.58 9.58
CA PHE A 206 -20.91 5.03 9.63
C PHE A 206 -21.02 5.68 8.24
N GLY A 207 -20.54 4.99 7.20
CA GLY A 207 -20.63 5.45 5.83
C GLY A 207 -19.57 4.81 4.95
N HIS A 208 -19.92 4.43 3.73
CA HIS A 208 -19.03 3.81 2.75
C HIS A 208 -19.38 4.21 1.32
N ILE A 209 -18.53 3.85 0.36
CA ILE A 209 -18.79 4.07 -1.07
C ILE A 209 -20.00 3.21 -1.47
N PRO A 210 -21.01 3.74 -2.19
CA PRO A 210 -22.17 2.97 -2.62
C PRO A 210 -21.78 1.64 -3.28
N GLY A 211 -22.43 0.55 -2.87
CA GLY A 211 -22.17 -0.80 -3.37
C GLY A 211 -20.87 -1.46 -2.88
N ALA A 212 -20.02 -0.77 -2.12
CA ALA A 212 -18.80 -1.35 -1.60
C ALA A 212 -19.08 -2.43 -0.55
N VAL A 213 -18.35 -3.54 -0.61
CA VAL A 213 -18.41 -4.64 0.37
C VAL A 213 -17.31 -4.47 1.41
N ASN A 214 -17.63 -4.73 2.69
CA ASN A 214 -16.61 -4.70 3.75
C ASN A 214 -15.90 -6.06 3.87
N MET A 215 -14.59 -6.08 3.61
CA MET A 215 -13.70 -7.21 3.89
C MET A 215 -12.50 -6.65 4.67
N PRO A 216 -12.54 -6.59 6.01
CA PRO A 216 -11.50 -5.96 6.82
C PRO A 216 -10.10 -6.47 6.46
N TYR A 217 -9.07 -5.62 6.57
CA TYR A 217 -7.72 -5.93 6.09
C TYR A 217 -7.17 -7.30 6.49
N LYS A 218 -7.34 -7.70 7.76
CA LYS A 218 -6.84 -9.00 8.27
C LYS A 218 -7.64 -10.21 7.75
N GLU A 219 -8.77 -9.95 7.13
CA GLU A 219 -9.75 -10.94 6.69
C GLU A 219 -9.74 -11.11 5.17
N ILE A 220 -9.26 -10.12 4.40
CA ILE A 220 -9.40 -10.09 2.94
C ILE A 220 -8.83 -11.32 2.23
N ALA A 221 -7.74 -11.89 2.75
CA ALA A 221 -7.07 -13.05 2.16
C ALA A 221 -7.61 -14.40 2.66
N LYS A 222 -8.64 -14.41 3.52
CA LYS A 222 -9.27 -15.65 3.96
C LYS A 222 -10.06 -16.27 2.81
N ALA A 223 -10.07 -17.61 2.73
CA ALA A 223 -10.67 -18.35 1.62
C ALA A 223 -12.15 -17.99 1.41
N GLU A 224 -12.91 -17.79 2.49
CA GLU A 224 -14.31 -17.38 2.44
C GLU A 224 -14.52 -16.00 1.80
N ASN A 225 -13.58 -15.07 1.98
CA ASN A 225 -13.66 -13.74 1.37
C ASN A 225 -13.19 -13.77 -0.08
N LEU A 226 -12.10 -14.50 -0.37
CA LEU A 226 -11.61 -14.67 -1.75
C LEU A 226 -12.67 -15.29 -2.66
N ALA A 227 -13.45 -16.25 -2.14
CA ALA A 227 -14.57 -16.85 -2.85
C ALA A 227 -15.69 -15.85 -3.21
N LEU A 228 -15.71 -14.65 -2.61
CA LEU A 228 -16.71 -13.61 -2.88
C LEU A 228 -16.20 -12.52 -3.82
N ILE A 229 -14.93 -12.57 -4.23
CA ILE A 229 -14.31 -11.56 -5.08
C ILE A 229 -14.38 -12.01 -6.54
N PRO A 230 -15.01 -11.22 -7.43
CA PRO A 230 -15.10 -11.55 -8.86
C PRO A 230 -13.74 -11.50 -9.54
N THR A 231 -13.56 -12.34 -10.56
CA THR A 231 -12.34 -12.40 -11.39
C THR A 231 -12.53 -11.77 -12.76
N ASP A 232 -13.76 -11.37 -13.11
CA ASP A 232 -14.18 -10.90 -14.44
C ASP A 232 -14.29 -9.36 -14.58
N ARG A 233 -14.11 -8.61 -13.49
CA ARG A 233 -14.26 -7.13 -13.45
C ARG A 233 -13.11 -6.43 -12.72
N ASP A 234 -13.04 -5.10 -12.85
CA ASP A 234 -12.06 -4.30 -12.11
C ASP A 234 -12.36 -4.40 -10.61
N LEU A 235 -11.31 -4.47 -9.79
CA LEU A 235 -11.43 -4.39 -8.33
C LEU A 235 -10.87 -3.06 -7.85
N VAL A 236 -11.60 -2.40 -6.96
CA VAL A 236 -11.14 -1.18 -6.27
C VAL A 236 -11.10 -1.45 -4.78
N ILE A 237 -9.90 -1.45 -4.21
CA ILE A 237 -9.70 -1.60 -2.77
C ILE A 237 -9.47 -0.24 -2.14
N TYR A 238 -10.09 0.02 -1.00
CA TYR A 238 -9.79 1.21 -0.21
C TYR A 238 -9.76 0.94 1.28
N CYS A 239 -8.88 1.66 1.99
CA CYS A 239 -8.91 1.80 3.44
C CYS A 239 -9.22 3.25 3.81
N TYR A 240 -8.85 3.69 5.01
CA TYR A 240 -9.03 5.09 5.44
C TYR A 240 -8.24 6.08 4.55
N THR A 241 -6.95 5.80 4.34
CA THR A 241 -6.00 6.74 3.70
C THR A 241 -5.26 6.15 2.49
N GLY A 242 -5.68 4.98 2.00
CA GLY A 242 -5.10 4.32 0.82
C GLY A 242 -3.83 3.49 1.08
N HIS A 243 -3.22 3.55 2.27
CA HIS A 243 -1.95 2.86 2.55
C HIS A 243 -2.13 1.35 2.79
N THR A 244 -2.95 0.97 3.77
CA THR A 244 -3.29 -0.44 4.01
C THR A 244 -4.08 -1.05 2.83
N GLY A 245 -4.84 -0.23 2.10
CA GLY A 245 -5.50 -0.65 0.86
C GLY A 245 -4.51 -1.05 -0.24
N ALA A 246 -3.38 -0.35 -0.34
CA ALA A 246 -2.30 -0.71 -1.26
C ALA A 246 -1.64 -2.06 -0.89
N VAL A 247 -1.45 -2.32 0.40
CA VAL A 247 -0.94 -3.62 0.89
C VAL A 247 -1.92 -4.74 0.50
N ALA A 248 -3.22 -4.55 0.75
CA ALA A 248 -4.25 -5.51 0.35
C ALA A 248 -4.32 -5.70 -1.19
N THR A 249 -4.09 -4.63 -1.95
CA THR A 249 -4.03 -4.65 -3.42
C THR A 249 -2.90 -5.54 -3.91
N ALA A 250 -1.71 -5.45 -3.30
CA ALA A 250 -0.60 -6.33 -3.61
C ALA A 250 -0.88 -7.80 -3.27
N VAL A 251 -1.57 -8.05 -2.15
CA VAL A 251 -1.97 -9.41 -1.78
C VAL A 251 -2.88 -10.00 -2.86
N LEU A 252 -4.01 -9.35 -3.19
CA LEU A 252 -4.89 -9.87 -4.24
C LEU A 252 -4.18 -9.94 -5.61
N GLY A 253 -3.36 -8.97 -5.96
CA GLY A 253 -2.60 -8.98 -7.21
C GLY A 253 -1.68 -10.19 -7.33
N THR A 254 -0.97 -10.53 -6.26
CA THR A 254 -0.10 -11.72 -6.17
C THR A 254 -0.92 -13.01 -6.22
N LEU A 255 -2.16 -13.01 -5.72
CA LEU A 255 -3.08 -14.16 -5.82
C LEU A 255 -3.76 -14.31 -7.20
N GLY A 256 -3.39 -13.48 -8.20
CA GLY A 256 -3.89 -13.60 -9.57
C GLY A 256 -5.00 -12.61 -9.96
N TYR A 257 -5.40 -11.71 -9.07
CA TYR A 257 -6.37 -10.66 -9.42
C TYR A 257 -5.68 -9.53 -10.19
N HIS A 258 -5.51 -9.68 -11.51
CA HIS A 258 -4.72 -8.77 -12.34
C HIS A 258 -5.33 -7.38 -12.58
N ARG A 259 -6.62 -7.19 -12.26
CA ARG A 259 -7.38 -5.95 -12.45
C ARG A 259 -7.68 -5.23 -11.13
N VAL A 260 -6.77 -5.36 -10.16
CA VAL A 260 -6.91 -4.76 -8.82
C VAL A 260 -6.22 -3.40 -8.73
N LYS A 261 -6.94 -2.40 -8.22
CA LYS A 261 -6.46 -1.03 -8.02
C LYS A 261 -6.73 -0.59 -6.59
N ASN A 262 -5.80 0.16 -6.01
CA ASN A 262 -6.01 0.84 -4.75
C ASN A 262 -6.60 2.24 -4.98
N MET A 263 -7.61 2.64 -4.21
CA MET A 263 -8.11 4.01 -4.26
C MET A 263 -7.11 4.93 -3.55
N LYS A 264 -6.46 5.81 -4.32
CA LYS A 264 -5.44 6.73 -3.83
C LYS A 264 -6.03 7.64 -2.75
N PHE A 265 -5.32 7.77 -1.63
CA PHE A 265 -5.73 8.47 -0.41
C PHE A 265 -6.99 7.92 0.29
N GLY A 266 -7.51 6.77 -0.15
CA GLY A 266 -8.58 6.04 0.52
C GLY A 266 -9.86 6.85 0.72
N PHE A 267 -10.70 6.39 1.65
CA PHE A 267 -12.01 6.99 1.91
C PHE A 267 -11.92 8.46 2.34
N ALA A 268 -10.80 8.88 2.94
CA ALA A 268 -10.56 10.25 3.32
C ALA A 268 -10.60 11.23 2.12
N ALA A 269 -10.28 10.75 0.91
CA ALA A 269 -10.37 11.53 -0.32
C ALA A 269 -11.74 11.43 -1.04
N TYR A 270 -12.67 10.62 -0.53
CA TYR A 270 -13.96 10.36 -1.18
C TYR A 270 -15.09 11.24 -0.64
N THR A 271 -15.13 11.51 0.68
CA THR A 271 -16.20 12.29 1.32
C THR A 271 -15.63 13.32 2.31
N GLN A 272 -16.36 14.41 2.56
CA GLN A 272 -15.99 15.38 3.59
C GLN A 272 -16.61 15.05 4.96
N ASP A 273 -17.50 14.05 5.07
CA ASP A 273 -18.08 13.63 6.34
C ASP A 273 -16.98 13.12 7.30
N ALA A 274 -16.70 13.89 8.36
CA ALA A 274 -15.67 13.56 9.33
C ALA A 274 -15.98 12.30 10.14
N THR A 275 -17.27 12.01 10.39
CA THR A 275 -17.72 10.83 11.12
C THR A 275 -17.46 9.58 10.27
N ALA A 276 -17.88 9.61 9.00
CA ALA A 276 -17.71 8.48 8.10
C ALA A 276 -16.23 8.22 7.74
N ARG A 277 -15.42 9.29 7.60
CA ARG A 277 -13.99 9.16 7.29
C ARG A 277 -13.20 8.45 8.38
N ALA A 278 -13.51 8.70 9.65
CA ALA A 278 -12.79 8.25 10.86
C ALA A 278 -11.29 8.62 10.95
N GLN A 279 -10.62 8.96 9.85
CA GLN A 279 -9.25 9.48 9.81
C GLN A 279 -9.17 10.76 8.97
N SER A 280 -8.22 11.62 9.33
CA SER A 280 -7.92 12.83 8.58
C SER A 280 -7.29 12.52 7.22
N VAL A 281 -7.48 13.47 6.30
CA VAL A 281 -6.67 13.57 5.07
C VAL A 281 -5.23 13.93 5.41
N PHE A 282 -4.32 13.72 4.47
CA PHE A 282 -2.96 14.24 4.58
C PHE A 282 -3.00 15.77 4.71
N ASP A 283 -2.32 16.29 5.73
CA ASP A 283 -2.13 17.72 5.94
C ASP A 283 -0.62 18.00 6.02
N PRO A 284 -0.02 18.67 5.02
CA PRO A 284 1.40 19.01 5.04
C PRO A 284 1.86 19.72 6.32
N ALA A 285 0.99 20.49 6.98
CA ALA A 285 1.36 21.21 8.20
C ALA A 285 1.56 20.29 9.41
N THR A 286 1.00 19.07 9.38
CA THR A 286 1.04 18.14 10.52
C THR A 286 1.64 16.78 10.19
N ASP A 287 1.61 16.38 8.92
CA ASP A 287 2.07 15.09 8.43
C ASP A 287 3.40 15.17 7.67
N ALA A 288 3.85 16.36 7.25
CA ALA A 288 5.16 16.55 6.64
C ALA A 288 6.17 17.15 7.62
N HIS A 289 7.40 16.67 7.52
CA HIS A 289 8.52 17.04 8.37
C HIS A 289 9.68 17.57 7.53
N ASP A 290 10.74 18.05 8.18
CA ASP A 290 12.04 18.39 7.56
C ASP A 290 13.16 17.56 8.19
N PHE A 291 12.99 16.24 8.17
CA PHE A 291 14.04 15.34 8.64
C PHE A 291 15.24 15.34 7.66
N PRO A 292 16.45 15.04 8.16
CA PRO A 292 17.63 14.94 7.30
C PRO A 292 17.45 13.95 6.15
N PHE A 293 17.97 14.29 4.99
CA PHE A 293 18.04 13.40 3.82
C PHE A 293 19.43 13.49 3.16
N VAL A 294 19.76 12.48 2.35
CA VAL A 294 21.01 12.38 1.59
C VAL A 294 20.69 12.48 0.10
N THR A 295 21.59 13.07 -0.70
CA THR A 295 21.50 13.12 -2.16
C THR A 295 22.59 12.26 -2.80
N GLY A 296 22.41 11.91 -4.08
CA GLY A 296 23.37 11.09 -4.83
C GLY A 296 22.91 9.64 -5.02
N THR A 297 23.69 8.88 -5.79
CA THR A 297 23.30 7.57 -6.31
C THR A 297 23.82 6.39 -5.50
N GLU A 298 24.70 6.62 -4.52
CA GLU A 298 25.26 5.55 -3.69
C GLU A 298 24.17 4.98 -2.79
N PRO A 299 23.73 3.72 -3.00
CA PRO A 299 22.71 3.14 -2.16
C PRO A 299 23.26 2.90 -0.75
N GLY A 300 22.39 3.00 0.25
CA GLY A 300 22.68 2.43 1.56
C GLY A 300 22.94 0.93 1.47
N THR A 301 23.54 0.38 2.52
CA THR A 301 23.71 -1.07 2.70
C THR A 301 22.88 -1.54 3.87
N MET A 302 22.52 -2.82 3.89
CA MET A 302 21.89 -3.41 5.07
C MET A 302 22.77 -3.18 6.32
N PRO A 303 22.17 -2.72 7.44
CA PRO A 303 22.83 -2.71 8.73
C PRO A 303 23.07 -4.14 9.28
#